data_AF-A0A7W1QAI1-F1
#
_entry.id   AF-A0A7W1QAI1-F1
#
_cell.length_a   1.000
_cell.length_b   1.000
_cell.length_c   1.000
_cell.angle_alpha   90.00
_cell.angle_beta   90.00
_cell.angle_gamma   90.00
#
_symmetry.space_group_name_H-M   'P 1'
#
loop_
_entity.id
_entity.type
_entity.pdbx_description
1 polymer ?
#
loop_
_entity_poly.entity_id
_entity_poly.type
_entity_poly.pdbx_seq_one_letter_code
_entity_poly.pdbx_strand_id
1 'polypeptide(L)'
;MRSTQTSGVDLLVVAFSALAPDEQEEAFAKVGQARLNRLAGEDGETAQFLRSLQRVAAYVGCELTPGLYRAARVELRAAGEDVVELNAVIRHFDSWRAAKEALELSGVTTPRKIEARFRSRLMGKVHRYREDTLEETLERCVADLGHVPLVIEFKHWRQREIELAKTQGRDLFLPSDSPYRRRWGGWEQALLHFGFTPEAIAERLEPGRQRSNESLKQFRFCSSA
;
A
#
# COMPACT_ATOMS: atom_id res chain seq x y z
N MET A 1 -40.04 -7.72 34.47
CA MET A 1 -40.26 -7.64 33.01
C MET A 1 -39.22 -6.70 32.43
N ARG A 2 -38.31 -7.16 31.56
CA ARG A 2 -37.33 -6.29 30.89
C ARG A 2 -37.99 -5.74 29.63
N SER A 3 -38.15 -4.42 29.56
CA SER A 3 -38.55 -3.74 28.33
C SER A 3 -37.42 -3.88 27.32
N THR A 4 -37.68 -4.60 26.23
CA THR A 4 -36.78 -4.63 25.07
C THR A 4 -36.85 -3.26 24.40
N GLN A 5 -35.80 -2.46 24.57
CA GLN A 5 -35.64 -1.24 23.79
C GLN A 5 -35.46 -1.62 22.32
N THR A 6 -36.42 -1.25 21.49
CA THR A 6 -36.33 -1.36 20.04
C THR A 6 -35.20 -0.47 19.54
N SER A 7 -34.26 -1.01 18.77
CA SER A 7 -33.16 -0.21 18.25
C SER A 7 -33.67 0.75 17.18
N GLY A 8 -33.03 1.90 17.01
CA GLY A 8 -33.37 2.84 15.94
C GLY A 8 -33.24 2.23 14.54
N VAL A 9 -32.43 1.17 14.38
CA VAL A 9 -32.29 0.44 13.12
C VAL A 9 -33.58 -0.33 12.81
N ASP A 10 -34.18 -0.97 13.81
CA ASP A 10 -35.41 -1.74 13.63
C ASP A 10 -36.59 -0.83 13.21
N LEU A 11 -36.67 0.37 13.78
CA LEU A 11 -37.66 1.37 13.38
C LEU A 11 -37.48 1.85 11.94
N LEU A 12 -36.23 2.03 11.50
CA LEU A 12 -35.92 2.38 10.11
C LEU A 12 -36.26 1.25 9.13
N VAL A 13 -35.99 0.00 9.50
CA VAL A 13 -36.33 -1.17 8.68
C VAL A 13 -37.84 -1.29 8.54
N VAL A 14 -38.59 -1.17 9.63
CA VAL A 14 -40.06 -1.22 9.60
C VAL A 14 -40.64 -0.07 8.76
N ALA A 15 -40.13 1.15 8.93
CA ALA A 15 -40.58 2.30 8.13
C ALA A 15 -40.25 2.15 6.65
N PHE A 16 -39.07 1.61 6.30
CA PHE A 16 -38.66 1.37 4.91
C PHE A 16 -39.51 0.27 4.27
N SER A 17 -39.79 -0.82 4.97
CA SER A 17 -40.63 -1.91 4.47
C SER A 17 -42.09 -1.53 4.28
N ALA A 18 -42.55 -0.43 4.88
CA ALA A 18 -43.91 0.09 4.69
C ALA A 18 -44.08 0.93 3.42
N LEU A 19 -42.99 1.32 2.75
CA LEU A 19 -43.02 2.07 1.49
C LEU A 19 -43.40 1.17 0.31
N ALA A 20 -43.98 1.75 -0.74
CA ALA A 20 -44.20 1.05 -2.00
C ALA A 20 -42.85 0.72 -2.69
N PRO A 21 -42.77 -0.31 -3.56
CA PRO A 21 -41.50 -0.72 -4.16
C PRO A 21 -40.75 0.39 -4.92
N ASP A 22 -41.46 1.27 -5.61
CA ASP A 22 -40.93 2.43 -6.31
C ASP A 22 -40.38 3.50 -5.35
N GLU A 23 -41.10 3.75 -4.25
CA GLU A 23 -40.63 4.64 -3.18
C GLU A 23 -39.40 4.07 -2.44
N GLN A 24 -39.31 2.73 -2.31
CA GLN A 24 -38.14 2.06 -1.76
C GLN A 24 -36.92 2.25 -2.65
N GLU A 25 -37.06 2.07 -3.97
CA GLU A 25 -35.99 2.33 -4.94
C GLU A 25 -35.53 3.79 -4.90
N GLU A 26 -36.47 4.74 -4.87
CA GLU A 26 -36.16 6.17 -4.79
C GLU A 26 -35.47 6.52 -3.45
N ALA A 27 -35.95 5.99 -2.33
CA ALA A 27 -35.33 6.17 -1.03
C ALA A 27 -33.91 5.58 -0.99
N PHE A 28 -33.70 4.41 -1.60
CA PHE A 28 -32.38 3.80 -1.71
C PHE A 28 -31.42 4.65 -2.56
N ALA A 29 -31.90 5.17 -3.68
CA ALA A 29 -31.16 6.10 -4.54
C ALA A 29 -30.80 7.39 -3.78
N LYS A 30 -31.73 7.97 -3.02
CA LYS A 30 -31.50 9.16 -2.20
C LYS A 30 -30.52 8.91 -1.06
N VAL A 31 -30.60 7.77 -0.36
CA VAL A 31 -29.63 7.39 0.68
C VAL A 31 -28.25 7.14 0.06
N GLY A 32 -28.19 6.49 -1.10
CA GLY A 32 -26.98 6.33 -1.89
C GLY A 32 -26.36 7.67 -2.24
N GLN A 33 -27.15 8.59 -2.79
CA GLN A 33 -26.70 9.94 -3.17
C GLN A 33 -26.30 10.78 -1.96
N ALA A 34 -27.06 10.73 -0.85
CA ALA A 34 -26.73 11.46 0.38
C ALA A 34 -25.43 10.92 1.02
N ARG A 35 -25.22 9.60 0.96
CA ARG A 35 -23.97 8.97 1.38
C ARG A 35 -22.82 9.39 0.47
N LEU A 36 -23.01 9.38 -0.84
CA LEU A 36 -22.02 9.86 -1.81
C LEU A 36 -21.70 11.34 -1.61
N ASN A 37 -22.70 12.20 -1.38
CA ASN A 37 -22.51 13.64 -1.13
C ASN A 37 -21.80 13.90 0.19
N ARG A 38 -22.14 13.17 1.25
CA ARG A 38 -21.47 13.28 2.56
C ARG A 38 -20.02 12.79 2.50
N LEU A 39 -19.75 11.79 1.67
CA LEU A 39 -18.40 11.28 1.39
C LEU A 39 -17.62 12.16 0.41
N ALA A 40 -18.32 12.89 -0.48
CA ALA A 40 -17.72 13.87 -1.38
C ALA A 40 -17.31 15.16 -0.65
N GLY A 41 -17.89 15.43 0.52
CA GLY A 41 -17.47 16.49 1.44
C GLY A 41 -16.19 16.19 2.25
N GLU A 42 -15.66 14.96 2.18
CA GLU A 42 -14.28 14.67 2.62
C GLU A 42 -13.33 14.96 1.43
N ASP A 43 -12.97 16.23 1.23
CA ASP A 43 -12.04 16.70 0.18
C ASP A 43 -10.60 16.18 0.41
N GLY A 44 -10.43 14.88 0.24
CA GLY A 44 -9.10 14.27 0.09
C GLY A 44 -8.54 14.57 -1.29
N GLU A 45 -7.21 14.67 -1.38
CA GLU A 45 -6.48 14.85 -2.65
C GLU A 45 -6.94 13.84 -3.73
N THR A 46 -7.14 12.57 -3.34
CA THR A 46 -7.67 11.52 -4.24
C THR A 46 -9.03 11.86 -4.85
N ALA A 47 -9.91 12.54 -4.12
CA ALA A 47 -11.22 12.94 -4.63
C ALA A 47 -11.08 13.97 -5.76
N GLN A 48 -10.16 14.93 -5.65
CA GLN A 48 -9.88 15.90 -6.71
C GLN A 48 -9.40 15.22 -8.00
N PHE A 49 -8.47 14.26 -7.86
CA PHE A 49 -7.97 13.49 -8.99
C PHE A 49 -9.07 12.64 -9.65
N LEU A 50 -9.93 12.00 -8.86
CA LEU A 50 -11.07 11.23 -9.37
C LEU A 50 -12.08 12.13 -10.09
N ARG A 51 -12.42 13.30 -9.53
CA ARG A 51 -13.31 14.28 -10.18
C ARG A 51 -12.78 14.72 -11.54
N SER A 52 -11.47 15.01 -11.63
CA SER A 52 -10.83 15.36 -12.89
C SER A 52 -10.90 14.22 -13.91
N LEU A 53 -10.57 12.99 -13.49
CA LEU A 53 -10.65 11.80 -14.35
C LEU A 53 -12.08 11.55 -14.85
N GLN A 54 -13.07 11.60 -13.96
CA GLN A 54 -14.49 11.44 -14.30
C GLN A 54 -14.96 12.53 -15.24
N ARG A 55 -14.60 13.79 -14.98
CA ARG A 55 -15.02 14.92 -15.81
C ARG A 55 -14.49 14.82 -17.23
N VAL A 56 -13.21 14.45 -17.37
CA VAL A 56 -12.58 14.25 -18.69
C VAL A 56 -13.13 13.02 -19.38
N ALA A 57 -13.36 11.91 -18.68
CA ALA A 57 -13.99 10.72 -19.24
C ALA A 57 -15.40 11.02 -19.79
N ALA A 58 -16.21 11.79 -19.04
CA ALA A 58 -17.52 12.22 -19.48
C ALA A 58 -17.47 13.15 -20.69
N TYR A 59 -16.46 14.03 -20.78
CA TYR A 59 -16.26 14.90 -21.94
C TYR A 59 -15.89 14.11 -23.20
N VAL A 60 -14.99 13.15 -23.07
CA VAL A 60 -14.48 12.35 -24.19
C VAL A 60 -15.51 11.33 -24.68
N GLY A 61 -16.34 10.78 -23.78
CA GLY A 61 -17.43 9.86 -24.12
C GLY A 61 -16.98 8.46 -24.59
N CYS A 62 -15.69 8.18 -24.59
CA CYS A 62 -15.11 6.88 -24.95
C CYS A 62 -13.95 6.49 -24.01
N GLU A 63 -13.24 5.41 -24.32
CA GLU A 63 -12.14 4.95 -23.48
C GLU A 63 -11.03 6.01 -23.36
N LEU A 64 -10.73 6.38 -22.12
CA LEU A 64 -9.80 7.47 -21.83
C LEU A 64 -8.34 7.00 -21.97
N THR A 65 -7.63 7.61 -22.93
CA THR A 65 -6.18 7.43 -23.13
C THR A 65 -5.41 8.68 -22.65
N PRO A 66 -4.09 8.59 -22.40
CA PRO A 66 -3.30 9.75 -21.97
C PRO A 66 -3.32 10.92 -22.97
N GLY A 67 -3.35 10.60 -24.27
CA GLY A 67 -3.43 11.60 -25.35
C GLY A 67 -4.77 12.34 -25.34
N LEU A 68 -5.88 11.58 -25.25
CA LEU A 68 -7.23 12.14 -25.15
C LEU A 68 -7.40 12.98 -23.88
N TYR A 69 -6.84 12.53 -22.76
CA TYR A 69 -6.87 13.30 -21.51
C TYR A 69 -6.20 14.67 -21.66
N ARG A 70 -5.02 14.72 -22.28
CA ARG A 70 -4.32 16.00 -22.51
C ARG A 70 -5.12 16.95 -23.41
N ALA A 71 -5.65 16.43 -24.52
CA ALA A 71 -6.44 17.22 -25.47
C ALA A 71 -7.70 17.79 -24.80
N ALA A 72 -8.52 16.93 -24.21
CA ALA A 72 -9.75 17.31 -23.51
C ALA A 72 -9.48 18.29 -22.36
N ARG A 73 -8.39 18.11 -21.60
CA ARG A 73 -8.03 19.05 -20.53
C ARG A 73 -7.79 20.47 -21.04
N VAL A 74 -7.14 20.65 -22.19
CA VAL A 74 -6.88 21.98 -22.75
C VAL A 74 -8.20 22.70 -23.02
N GLU A 75 -9.15 22.00 -23.61
CA GLU A 75 -10.48 22.53 -23.94
C GLU A 75 -11.31 22.83 -22.67
N LEU A 76 -11.36 21.89 -21.73
CA LEU A 76 -12.08 22.08 -20.46
C LEU A 76 -11.50 23.24 -19.63
N ARG A 77 -10.18 23.40 -19.62
CA ARG A 77 -9.54 24.52 -18.93
C ARG A 77 -9.79 25.85 -19.62
N ALA A 78 -9.85 25.88 -20.96
CA ALA A 78 -10.25 27.07 -21.71
C ALA A 78 -11.71 27.47 -21.41
N ALA A 79 -12.57 26.50 -21.09
CA ALA A 79 -13.93 26.73 -20.61
C ALA A 79 -14.02 27.12 -19.13
N GLY A 80 -12.88 27.26 -18.42
CA GLY A 80 -12.83 27.67 -17.02
C GLY A 80 -12.98 26.54 -16.00
N GLU A 81 -12.93 25.27 -16.43
CA GLU A 81 -13.01 24.14 -15.52
C GLU A 81 -11.65 23.80 -14.86
N ASP A 82 -11.70 23.39 -13.59
CA ASP A 82 -10.51 22.93 -12.86
C ASP A 82 -10.27 21.44 -13.10
N VAL A 83 -9.35 21.14 -14.03
CA VAL A 83 -8.94 19.78 -14.38
C VAL A 83 -7.45 19.58 -14.12
N VAL A 84 -7.14 18.60 -13.28
CA VAL A 84 -5.77 18.30 -12.86
C VAL A 84 -4.91 17.84 -14.04
N GLU A 85 -3.63 18.21 -14.03
CA GLU A 85 -2.67 17.84 -15.07
C GLU A 85 -2.42 16.32 -15.10
N LEU A 86 -2.25 15.76 -16.30
CA LEU A 86 -1.95 14.33 -16.48
C LEU A 86 -0.75 13.86 -15.65
N ASN A 87 0.34 14.64 -15.60
CA ASN A 87 1.53 14.26 -14.85
C ASN A 87 1.26 14.20 -13.34
N ALA A 88 0.41 15.08 -12.83
CA ALA A 88 -0.03 15.03 -11.45
C ALA A 88 -0.90 13.78 -11.20
N VAL A 89 -1.83 13.45 -12.12
CA VAL A 89 -2.65 12.22 -12.04
C VAL A 89 -1.76 10.97 -12.00
N ILE A 90 -0.78 10.87 -12.90
CA ILE A 90 0.14 9.73 -12.96
C ILE A 90 0.99 9.66 -11.69
N ARG A 91 1.46 10.79 -11.17
CA ARG A 91 2.22 10.83 -9.91
C ARG A 91 1.38 10.34 -8.74
N HIS A 92 0.11 10.79 -8.66
CA HIS A 92 -0.81 10.43 -7.58
C HIS A 92 -1.13 8.94 -7.56
N PHE A 93 -1.37 8.34 -8.72
CA PHE A 93 -1.74 6.92 -8.83
C PHE A 93 -0.56 5.99 -9.19
N ASP A 94 0.68 6.50 -9.24
CA ASP A 94 1.92 5.81 -9.70
C ASP A 94 1.94 5.44 -11.21
N SER A 95 0.79 5.24 -11.86
CA SER A 95 0.70 4.96 -13.30
C SER A 95 -0.65 5.32 -13.91
N TRP A 96 -0.70 5.47 -15.24
CA TRP A 96 -1.98 5.67 -15.95
C TRP A 96 -2.92 4.47 -15.82
N ARG A 97 -2.39 3.24 -15.84
CA ARG A 97 -3.19 2.02 -15.63
C ARG A 97 -3.87 2.03 -14.26
N ALA A 98 -3.15 2.46 -13.23
CA ALA A 98 -3.69 2.60 -11.88
C ALA A 98 -4.74 3.72 -11.79
N ALA A 99 -4.54 4.85 -12.48
CA ALA A 99 -5.54 5.91 -12.57
C ALA A 99 -6.85 5.42 -13.23
N LYS A 100 -6.77 4.60 -14.29
CA LYS A 100 -7.94 3.95 -14.89
C LYS A 100 -8.65 2.98 -13.93
N GLU A 101 -7.89 2.14 -13.24
CA GLU A 101 -8.45 1.25 -12.19
C GLU A 101 -9.17 2.08 -11.11
N ALA A 102 -8.60 3.20 -10.69
CA ALA A 102 -9.23 4.10 -9.72
C ALA A 102 -10.52 4.72 -10.26
N LEU A 103 -10.54 5.12 -11.54
CA LEU A 103 -11.73 5.65 -12.21
C LEU A 103 -12.85 4.60 -12.29
N GLU A 104 -12.54 3.36 -12.67
CA GLU A 104 -13.51 2.26 -12.68
C GLU A 104 -14.06 1.98 -11.28
N LEU A 105 -13.18 1.93 -10.28
CA LEU A 105 -13.56 1.75 -8.87
C LEU A 105 -14.43 2.90 -8.34
N SER A 106 -14.26 4.12 -8.84
CA SER A 106 -15.05 5.28 -8.39
C SER A 106 -16.55 5.14 -8.65
N GLY A 107 -16.97 4.26 -9.57
CA GLY A 107 -18.38 3.94 -9.79
C GLY A 107 -19.01 3.03 -8.73
N VAL A 108 -18.19 2.31 -7.95
CA VAL A 108 -18.66 1.28 -7.00
C VAL A 108 -18.15 1.46 -5.57
N THR A 109 -17.15 2.32 -5.35
CA THR A 109 -16.54 2.54 -4.04
C THR A 109 -16.19 4.00 -3.80
N THR A 110 -15.89 4.31 -2.55
CA THR A 110 -15.65 5.67 -2.06
C THR A 110 -14.21 6.11 -2.34
N PRO A 111 -13.93 7.41 -2.58
CA PRO A 111 -12.57 7.94 -2.73
C PRO A 111 -11.63 7.54 -1.61
N ARG A 112 -12.09 7.53 -0.35
CA ARG A 112 -11.28 7.12 0.81
C ARG A 112 -10.85 5.65 0.79
N LYS A 113 -11.71 4.74 0.31
CA LYS A 113 -11.37 3.32 0.13
C LYS A 113 -10.43 3.11 -1.05
N ILE A 114 -10.64 3.86 -2.13
CA ILE A 114 -9.72 3.90 -3.28
C ILE A 114 -8.36 4.38 -2.78
N GLU A 115 -8.32 5.50 -2.08
CA GLU A 115 -7.12 6.05 -1.47
C GLU A 115 -6.44 5.05 -0.55
N ALA A 116 -7.15 4.38 0.36
CA ALA A 116 -6.55 3.33 1.20
C ALA A 116 -5.90 2.20 0.38
N ARG A 117 -6.53 1.79 -0.74
CA ARG A 117 -5.99 0.78 -1.66
C ARG A 117 -4.76 1.26 -2.41
N PHE A 118 -4.70 2.53 -2.79
CA PHE A 118 -3.55 3.10 -3.49
C PHE A 118 -2.45 3.59 -2.54
N ARG A 119 -2.78 4.02 -1.33
CA ARG A 119 -1.83 4.44 -0.28
C ARG A 119 -0.90 3.30 0.10
N SER A 120 -1.40 2.08 0.22
CA SER A 120 -0.54 0.90 0.44
C SER A 120 0.42 0.65 -0.72
N ARG A 121 0.04 0.99 -1.96
CA ARG A 121 0.89 0.86 -3.16
C ARG A 121 1.90 2.01 -3.27
N LEU A 122 1.49 3.23 -2.93
CA LEU A 122 2.37 4.42 -2.86
C LEU A 122 3.42 4.26 -1.77
N MET A 123 3.02 3.77 -0.59
CA MET A 123 3.95 3.44 0.50
C MET A 123 4.78 2.18 0.22
N GLY A 124 4.36 1.34 -0.74
CA GLY A 124 5.12 0.19 -1.22
C GLY A 124 6.33 0.53 -2.09
N LYS A 125 6.46 1.78 -2.56
CA LYS A 125 7.56 2.24 -3.41
C LYS A 125 8.38 3.35 -2.71
N VAL A 126 8.98 3.03 -1.57
CA VAL A 126 10.27 3.67 -1.22
C VAL A 126 11.28 3.15 -2.26
N HIS A 127 11.28 3.76 -3.45
CA HIS A 127 11.88 3.20 -4.66
C HIS A 127 13.40 2.94 -4.50
N ARG A 128 14.03 3.62 -3.54
CA ARG A 128 15.30 3.23 -2.91
C ARG A 128 15.23 3.68 -1.46
N TYR A 129 15.37 2.75 -0.52
CA TYR A 129 15.72 3.13 0.86
C TYR A 129 17.01 3.95 0.81
N ARG A 130 17.00 5.10 1.51
CA ARG A 130 18.23 5.86 1.74
C ARG A 130 19.20 4.99 2.52
N GLU A 131 20.49 5.24 2.34
CA GLU A 131 21.52 4.51 3.09
C GLU A 131 21.33 4.66 4.59
N ASP A 132 21.10 5.89 5.06
CA ASP A 132 20.83 6.20 6.47
C ASP A 132 19.66 5.37 7.04
N THR A 133 18.60 5.14 6.25
CA THR A 133 17.46 4.30 6.68
C THR A 133 17.85 2.83 6.82
N LEU A 134 18.73 2.33 5.95
CA LEU A 134 19.24 0.97 6.02
C LEU A 134 20.19 0.80 7.21
N GLU A 135 21.05 1.79 7.45
CA GLU A 135 21.94 1.87 8.62
C GLU A 135 21.14 1.88 9.92
N GLU A 136 20.24 2.85 10.10
CA GLU A 136 19.40 2.98 11.30
C GLU A 136 18.59 1.70 11.57
N THR A 137 18.06 1.07 10.52
CA THR A 137 17.31 -0.18 10.68
C THR A 137 18.21 -1.30 11.19
N LEU A 138 19.44 -1.40 10.68
CA LEU A 138 20.40 -2.43 11.08
C LEU A 138 20.93 -2.18 12.50
N GLU A 139 21.21 -0.94 12.85
CA GLU A 139 21.59 -0.51 14.21
C GLU A 139 20.50 -0.86 15.23
N ARG A 140 19.23 -0.57 14.91
CA ARG A 140 18.10 -0.95 15.78
C ARG A 140 17.99 -2.46 15.95
N CYS A 141 18.23 -3.23 14.89
CA CYS A 141 18.23 -4.69 14.96
C CYS A 141 19.36 -5.20 15.87
N VAL A 142 20.57 -4.64 15.74
CA VAL A 142 21.72 -4.99 16.58
C VAL A 142 21.51 -4.59 18.02
N ALA A 143 20.94 -3.40 18.27
CA ALA A 143 20.62 -2.94 19.62
C ALA A 143 19.62 -3.87 20.33
N ASP A 144 18.65 -4.43 19.60
CA ASP A 144 17.68 -5.39 20.14
C ASP A 144 18.28 -6.78 20.38
N LEU A 145 19.10 -7.28 19.45
CA LEU A 145 19.67 -8.62 19.53
C LEU A 145 20.93 -8.69 20.39
N GLY A 146 21.63 -7.57 20.58
CA GLY A 146 22.91 -7.49 21.28
C GLY A 146 24.10 -8.06 20.50
N HIS A 147 23.93 -8.41 19.22
CA HIS A 147 24.98 -8.97 18.37
C HIS A 147 24.69 -8.72 16.88
N VAL A 148 25.68 -9.05 16.03
CA VAL A 148 25.53 -8.96 14.57
C VAL A 148 24.45 -9.94 14.07
N PRO A 149 23.42 -9.48 13.33
CA PRO A 149 22.30 -10.31 12.92
C PRO A 149 22.64 -11.23 11.75
N LEU A 150 22.24 -12.49 11.86
CA LEU A 150 22.06 -13.36 10.70
C LEU A 150 20.86 -12.88 9.86
N VAL A 151 20.83 -13.22 8.55
CA VAL A 151 19.70 -12.88 7.66
C VAL A 151 18.36 -13.34 8.25
N ILE A 152 18.32 -14.54 8.84
CA ILE A 152 17.10 -15.10 9.42
C ILE A 152 16.68 -14.36 10.70
N GLU A 153 17.65 -13.95 11.53
CA GLU A 153 17.40 -13.17 12.75
C GLU A 153 16.86 -11.79 12.41
N PHE A 154 17.46 -11.12 11.41
CA PHE A 154 16.94 -9.87 10.88
C PHE A 154 15.50 -9.99 10.38
N LYS A 155 15.18 -11.08 9.65
CA LYS A 155 13.81 -11.33 9.17
C LYS A 155 12.82 -11.53 10.30
N HIS A 156 13.18 -12.32 11.32
CA HIS A 156 12.32 -12.54 12.49
C HIS A 156 12.13 -11.27 13.31
N TRP A 157 13.20 -10.54 13.59
CA TRP A 157 13.16 -9.24 14.25
C TRP A 157 12.23 -8.28 13.49
N ARG A 158 12.44 -8.13 12.17
CA ARG A 158 11.61 -7.27 11.32
C ARG A 158 10.13 -7.63 11.38
N GLN A 159 9.80 -8.92 11.32
CA GLN A 159 8.42 -9.40 11.37
C GLN A 159 7.77 -9.06 12.73
N ARG A 160 8.50 -9.30 13.83
CA ARG A 160 8.07 -8.96 15.19
C ARG A 160 7.79 -7.46 15.33
N GLU A 161 8.68 -6.59 14.83
CA GLU A 161 8.49 -5.13 14.90
C GLU A 161 7.27 -4.65 14.10
N ILE A 162 7.02 -5.23 12.91
CA ILE A 162 5.83 -4.91 12.10
C ILE A 162 4.55 -5.35 12.82
N GLU A 163 4.55 -6.53 13.43
CA GLU A 163 3.40 -7.03 14.20
C GLU A 163 3.12 -6.16 15.42
N LEU A 164 4.16 -5.79 16.18
CA LEU A 164 4.05 -4.87 17.31
C LEU A 164 3.46 -3.52 16.88
N ALA A 165 3.97 -2.92 15.81
CA ALA A 165 3.42 -1.66 15.28
C ALA A 165 1.94 -1.80 14.91
N LYS A 166 1.57 -2.90 14.24
CA LYS A 166 0.18 -3.20 13.89
C LYS A 166 -0.72 -3.31 15.11
N THR A 167 -0.28 -3.99 16.18
CA THR A 167 -1.07 -4.07 17.43
C THR A 167 -1.26 -2.72 18.11
N GLN A 168 -0.32 -1.80 17.92
CA GLN A 168 -0.38 -0.43 18.43
C GLN A 168 -1.14 0.54 17.52
N GLY A 169 -1.69 0.06 16.39
CA GLY A 169 -2.37 0.91 15.41
C GLY A 169 -1.44 1.89 14.68
N ARG A 170 -0.14 1.59 14.62
CA ARG A 170 0.87 2.40 13.92
C ARG A 170 1.28 1.69 12.64
N ASP A 171 1.50 2.47 11.59
CA ASP A 171 2.12 1.98 10.36
C ASP A 171 3.65 2.07 10.51
N LEU A 172 4.35 0.93 10.39
CA LEU A 172 5.81 0.86 10.43
C LEU A 172 6.33 0.21 9.14
N PHE A 173 7.25 0.90 8.47
CA PHE A 173 7.86 0.45 7.22
C PHE A 173 9.33 0.13 7.45
N LEU A 174 9.65 -1.15 7.64
CA LEU A 174 11.04 -1.63 7.73
C LEU A 174 11.48 -2.26 6.40
N PRO A 175 12.70 -1.96 5.92
CA PRO A 175 13.28 -2.60 4.73
C PRO A 175 13.42 -4.12 4.94
N SER A 176 13.22 -4.90 3.88
CA SER A 176 13.57 -6.33 3.88
C SER A 176 15.09 -6.53 3.72
N ASP A 177 15.57 -7.77 3.66
CA ASP A 177 17.00 -8.07 3.40
C ASP A 177 17.41 -7.80 1.94
N SER A 178 16.44 -7.67 1.02
CA SER A 178 16.70 -7.54 -0.42
C SER A 178 17.47 -6.26 -0.82
N PRO A 179 17.14 -5.05 -0.32
CA PRO A 179 17.90 -3.84 -0.59
C PRO A 179 19.38 -3.96 -0.20
N TYR A 180 19.66 -4.60 0.95
CA TYR A 180 21.03 -4.85 1.41
C TYR A 180 21.80 -5.72 0.43
N ARG A 181 21.25 -6.89 0.11
CA ARG A 181 21.90 -7.85 -0.80
C ARG A 181 22.10 -7.30 -2.21
N ARG A 182 21.12 -6.54 -2.73
CA ARG A 182 21.19 -5.98 -4.09
C ARG A 182 22.21 -4.86 -4.20
N ARG A 183 22.38 -4.04 -3.15
CA ARG A 183 23.28 -2.88 -3.20
C ARG A 183 24.74 -3.26 -2.97
N TRP A 184 25.01 -4.19 -2.05
CA TRP A 184 26.38 -4.55 -1.64
C TRP A 184 26.82 -5.96 -2.07
N GLY A 185 26.00 -6.68 -2.86
CA GLY A 185 26.37 -8.00 -3.38
C GLY A 185 26.20 -9.16 -2.38
N GLY A 186 25.69 -8.90 -1.17
CA GLY A 186 25.45 -9.93 -0.17
C GLY A 186 25.06 -9.36 1.18
N TRP A 187 24.65 -10.22 2.12
CA TRP A 187 24.36 -9.78 3.49
C TRP A 187 25.64 -9.45 4.26
N GLU A 188 26.64 -10.33 4.18
CA GLU A 188 27.97 -10.12 4.78
C GLU A 188 28.63 -8.84 4.28
N GLN A 189 28.58 -8.58 2.97
CA GLN A 189 29.13 -7.34 2.39
C GLN A 189 28.36 -6.10 2.83
N ALA A 190 27.05 -6.20 3.05
CA ALA A 190 26.27 -5.11 3.64
C ALA A 190 26.68 -4.84 5.10
N LEU A 191 26.90 -5.89 5.89
CA LEU A 191 27.39 -5.74 7.28
C LEU A 191 28.79 -5.07 7.28
N LEU A 192 29.71 -5.51 6.42
CA LEU A 192 31.02 -4.86 6.30
C LEU A 192 30.90 -3.37 5.92
N HIS A 193 29.99 -3.03 5.00
CA HIS A 193 29.73 -1.65 4.61
C HIS A 193 29.28 -0.78 5.80
N PHE A 194 28.42 -1.31 6.68
CA PHE A 194 27.94 -0.62 7.88
C PHE A 194 28.90 -0.74 9.09
N GLY A 195 30.17 -1.05 8.85
CA GLY A 195 31.22 -0.95 9.88
C GLY A 195 31.30 -2.14 10.85
N PHE A 196 30.58 -3.24 10.60
CA PHE A 196 30.75 -4.45 11.41
C PHE A 196 32.11 -5.11 11.13
N THR A 197 32.79 -5.57 12.18
CA THR A 197 34.12 -6.17 12.02
C THR A 197 34.03 -7.55 11.36
N PRO A 198 35.00 -7.91 10.50
CA PRO A 198 35.04 -9.23 9.88
C PRO A 198 34.99 -10.38 10.90
N GLU A 199 35.63 -10.21 12.05
CA GLU A 199 35.68 -11.21 13.12
C GLU A 199 34.29 -11.46 13.72
N ALA A 200 33.55 -10.40 14.04
CA ALA A 200 32.20 -10.51 14.61
C ALA A 200 31.21 -11.11 13.58
N ILE A 201 31.39 -10.80 12.30
CA ILE A 201 30.60 -11.38 11.23
C ILE A 201 30.93 -12.88 11.06
N ALA A 202 32.21 -13.24 11.06
CA ALA A 202 32.67 -14.62 10.89
C ALA A 202 32.22 -15.51 12.07
N GLU A 203 32.34 -15.03 13.31
CA GLU A 203 31.89 -15.74 14.52
C GLU A 203 30.43 -16.20 14.40
N ARG A 204 29.58 -15.37 13.79
CA ARG A 204 28.16 -15.64 13.59
C ARG A 204 27.88 -16.51 12.37
N LEU A 205 28.53 -16.25 11.23
CA LEU A 205 28.24 -16.92 9.96
C LEU A 205 28.89 -18.30 9.83
N GLU A 206 30.08 -18.51 10.39
CA GLU A 206 30.87 -19.74 10.22
C GLU A 206 30.14 -21.01 10.71
N PRO A 207 29.48 -21.04 11.88
CA PRO A 207 28.71 -22.21 12.30
C PRO A 207 27.59 -22.57 11.31
N GLY A 208 26.99 -21.56 10.67
CA GLY A 208 26.01 -21.75 9.59
C GLY A 208 26.64 -22.38 8.35
N ARG A 209 27.79 -21.82 7.90
CA ARG A 209 28.54 -22.32 6.74
C ARG A 209 29.03 -23.75 6.95
N GLN A 210 29.55 -24.07 8.13
CA GLN A 210 30.00 -25.42 8.48
C GLN A 210 28.87 -26.44 8.34
N ARG A 211 27.68 -26.16 8.92
CA ARG A 211 26.50 -27.02 8.79
C ARG A 211 26.08 -27.21 7.33
N SER A 212 26.07 -26.15 6.53
CA SER A 212 25.75 -26.26 5.10
C SER A 212 26.81 -27.08 4.35
N ASN A 213 28.09 -26.86 4.60
CA ASN A 213 29.18 -27.61 3.97
C ASN A 213 29.13 -29.10 4.36
N GLU A 214 28.83 -29.43 5.61
CA GLU A 214 28.64 -30.80 6.08
C GLU A 214 27.45 -31.48 5.41
N SER A 215 26.31 -30.80 5.30
CA SER A 215 25.16 -31.34 4.56
C SER A 215 25.48 -31.63 3.09
N LEU A 216 26.27 -30.76 2.44
CA LEU A 216 26.67 -30.95 1.03
C LEU A 216 27.64 -32.13 0.83
N LYS A 217 28.46 -32.45 1.83
CA LYS A 217 29.34 -33.64 1.77
C LYS A 217 28.54 -34.93 1.63
N GLN A 218 27.35 -35.02 2.23
CA GLN A 218 26.49 -36.21 2.12
C GLN A 218 26.01 -36.46 0.68
N PHE A 219 25.87 -35.41 -0.14
CA PHE A 219 25.39 -35.52 -1.53
C PHE A 219 26.51 -35.76 -2.55
N ARG A 220 27.78 -35.50 -2.21
CA ARG A 220 28.91 -35.69 -3.14
C ARG A 220 29.25 -37.16 -3.42
N PHE A 221 28.72 -38.11 -2.65
CA PHE A 221 29.05 -39.54 -2.78
C PHE A 221 28.05 -40.35 -3.62
N CYS A 222 27.02 -39.74 -4.22
CA CYS A 222 26.02 -40.46 -5.04
C CYS A 222 26.19 -40.31 -6.57
N SER A 223 27.26 -39.69 -7.07
CA SER A 223 27.44 -39.43 -8.51
C SER A 223 28.55 -40.27 -9.18
N SER A 224 28.89 -41.42 -8.59
CA SER A 224 29.88 -42.35 -9.16
C SER A 224 29.36 -43.78 -9.10
N ALA A 225 28.35 -44.08 -9.91
CA ALA A 225 27.89 -45.43 -10.25
C ALA A 225 27.51 -45.47 -11.73
#